data_AF-A0A6B1KLT2-F1
#
_entry.id   AF-A0A6B1KLT2-F1
#
_cell.length_a   1.000
_cell.length_b   1.000
_cell.length_c   1.000
_cell.angle_alpha   90.00
_cell.angle_beta   90.00
_cell.angle_gamma   90.00
#
_symmetry.space_group_name_H-M   'P 1'
#
loop_
_entity.id
_entity.type
_entity.pdbx_description
1 polymer ?
#
loop_
_entity_poly.entity_id
_entity_poly.type
_entity_poly.pdbx_seq_one_letter_code
_entity_poly.pdbx_strand_id
1 'polypeptide(L)'
;MVIDDRGTLRRQGIPKTAAGFRTVPLTLKAKTAAFAMIDRLDPAATVTPVESGMHPEELVFRGPLAGTTKKVNGVEIPVEGALSRNNFRRVWIPAILEAGLARMVTNPETGRREWWPRVSDYRDRFASRLHEGGMSEVDVQYILGHERGGKVTWLYTHRGEQALDNAREVLASGRHLRAVS
;
A
#
# COMPACT_ATOMS: atom_id res chain seq x y z
N MET A 1 3.02 -3.90 13.24
CA MET A 1 3.20 -3.00 12.07
C MET A 1 4.52 -3.35 11.36
N VAL A 2 4.69 -3.02 10.07
CA VAL A 2 5.96 -3.20 9.34
C VAL A 2 6.55 -1.83 9.00
N ILE A 3 7.85 -1.65 9.17
CA ILE A 3 8.60 -0.44 8.80
C ILE A 3 9.77 -0.76 7.87
N ASP A 4 10.17 0.21 7.06
CA ASP A 4 11.41 0.17 6.30
C ASP A 4 12.55 0.75 7.17
N ASP A 5 13.49 -0.11 7.56
CA ASP A 5 14.73 0.25 8.24
C ASP A 5 15.90 0.11 7.26
N ARG A 6 16.22 1.21 6.58
CA ARG A 6 17.34 1.32 5.62
C ARG A 6 17.31 0.23 4.54
N GLY A 7 16.14 -0.09 4.02
CA GLY A 7 15.90 -1.10 2.99
C GLY A 7 15.56 -2.49 3.53
N THR A 8 15.56 -2.68 4.85
CA THR A 8 15.16 -3.93 5.51
C THR A 8 13.80 -3.76 6.17
N LEU A 9 12.84 -4.62 5.85
CA LEU A 9 11.53 -4.55 6.48
C LEU A 9 11.59 -5.16 7.87
N ARG A 10 11.16 -4.43 8.90
CA ARG A 10 11.14 -4.89 10.29
C ARG A 10 9.74 -4.76 10.89
N ARG A 11 9.41 -5.66 11.82
CA ARG A 11 8.21 -5.51 12.65
C ARG A 11 8.42 -4.42 13.70
N GLN A 12 7.38 -3.64 13.93
CA GLN A 12 7.30 -2.65 15.00
C GLN A 12 6.03 -2.91 15.81
N GLY A 13 6.17 -2.98 17.13
CA GLY A 13 5.07 -3.27 18.07
C GLY A 13 4.08 -2.12 18.20
N ILE A 14 4.55 -0.91 18.51
CA ILE A 14 3.71 0.27 18.67
C ILE A 14 4.17 1.35 17.68
N PRO A 15 3.27 1.93 16.86
CA PRO A 15 3.63 3.02 15.98
C PRO A 15 4.16 4.23 16.77
N LYS A 16 5.11 4.97 16.17
CA LYS A 16 5.74 6.12 16.83
C LYS A 16 4.75 7.25 17.13
N THR A 17 3.65 7.33 16.36
CA THR A 17 2.62 8.35 16.51
C THR A 17 1.23 7.75 16.35
N ALA A 18 0.21 8.41 16.90
CA ALA A 18 -1.19 7.97 16.82
C ALA A 18 -1.70 7.84 15.36
N ALA A 19 -1.10 8.58 14.41
CA ALA A 19 -1.40 8.47 12.98
C ALA A 19 -0.94 7.14 12.35
N GLY A 20 -0.02 6.43 13.01
CA GLY A 20 0.51 5.15 12.55
C GLY A 20 -0.45 3.96 12.73
N PHE A 21 -1.55 4.12 13.47
CA PHE A 21 -2.61 3.11 13.58
C PHE A 21 -3.95 3.69 13.12
N ARG A 22 -4.61 3.00 12.19
CA ARG A 22 -5.92 3.44 11.68
C ARG A 22 -6.73 2.27 11.13
N THR A 23 -8.05 2.45 11.15
CA THR A 23 -8.99 1.55 10.49
C THR A 23 -9.39 2.18 9.16
N VAL A 24 -9.30 1.38 8.08
CA VAL A 24 -9.68 1.80 6.72
C VAL A 24 -10.78 0.87 6.23
N PRO A 25 -11.90 1.39 5.71
CA PRO A 25 -12.95 0.54 5.16
C PRO A 25 -12.46 -0.14 3.87
N LEU A 26 -12.72 -1.45 3.75
CA LEU A 26 -12.44 -2.20 2.53
C LEU A 26 -13.67 -2.17 1.62
N THR A 27 -13.45 -1.83 0.35
CA THR A 27 -14.46 -2.08 -0.69
C THR A 27 -14.64 -3.57 -0.92
N LEU A 28 -15.75 -3.97 -1.55
CA LEU A 28 -15.95 -5.37 -1.93
C LEU A 28 -14.78 -5.89 -2.78
N LYS A 29 -14.31 -5.11 -3.76
CA LYS A 29 -13.15 -5.46 -4.60
C LYS A 29 -11.88 -5.68 -3.77
N ALA A 30 -11.60 -4.79 -2.80
CA ALA A 30 -10.44 -4.91 -1.93
C ALA A 30 -10.54 -6.12 -0.99
N LYS A 31 -11.74 -6.37 -0.43
CA LYS A 31 -12.04 -7.54 0.41
C LYS A 31 -11.84 -8.84 -0.38
N THR A 32 -12.39 -8.93 -1.60
CA THR A 32 -12.21 -10.09 -2.49
C THR A 32 -10.74 -10.32 -2.83
N ALA A 33 -9.98 -9.27 -3.14
CA ALA A 33 -8.55 -9.40 -3.40
C ALA A 33 -7.77 -9.89 -2.17
N ALA A 34 -8.11 -9.41 -0.98
CA ALA A 34 -7.50 -9.88 0.27
C ALA A 34 -7.80 -11.36 0.51
N PHE A 35 -9.06 -11.79 0.32
CA PHE A 35 -9.42 -13.20 0.47
C PHE A 35 -8.75 -14.10 -0.56
N ALA A 36 -8.68 -13.69 -1.83
CA ALA A 36 -7.95 -14.45 -2.84
C ALA A 36 -6.46 -14.67 -2.45
N MET A 37 -5.86 -13.71 -1.75
CA MET A 37 -4.49 -13.86 -1.24
C MET A 37 -4.41 -14.74 0.00
N ILE A 38 -5.39 -14.67 0.90
CA ILE A 38 -5.50 -15.57 2.05
C ILE A 38 -5.65 -17.01 1.57
N ASP A 39 -6.58 -17.29 0.65
CA ASP A 39 -6.81 -18.62 0.10
C ASP A 39 -5.58 -19.16 -0.63
N ARG A 40 -4.85 -18.28 -1.34
CA ARG A 40 -3.65 -18.67 -2.09
C ARG A 40 -2.45 -18.95 -1.20
N LEU A 41 -2.24 -18.15 -0.16
CA LEU A 41 -1.00 -18.15 0.63
C LEU A 41 -1.13 -18.86 1.97
N ASP A 42 -2.37 -19.13 2.41
CA ASP A 42 -2.72 -19.74 3.68
C ASP A 42 -1.89 -19.19 4.85
N PRO A 43 -2.03 -17.87 5.16
CA PRO A 43 -1.23 -17.26 6.19
C PRO A 43 -1.57 -17.86 7.56
N ALA A 44 -0.53 -18.11 8.36
CA ALA A 44 -0.70 -18.64 9.70
C ALA A 44 -1.59 -17.72 10.55
N ALA A 45 -2.57 -18.30 11.25
CA ALA A 45 -3.47 -17.57 12.14
C ALA A 45 -2.76 -17.10 13.44
N THR A 46 -1.64 -17.72 13.78
CA THR A 46 -0.83 -17.39 14.95
C THR A 46 0.01 -16.16 14.71
N VAL A 47 0.10 -15.28 15.71
CA VAL A 47 0.96 -14.09 15.68
C VAL A 47 2.11 -14.29 16.66
N THR A 48 3.33 -14.35 16.14
CA THR A 48 4.57 -14.39 16.92
C THR A 48 4.90 -13.02 17.53
N PRO A 49 5.68 -12.98 18.63
CA PRO A 49 6.19 -11.73 19.18
C PRO A 49 6.99 -10.89 18.17
N VAL A 50 7.01 -9.57 18.34
CA VAL A 50 7.70 -8.64 17.42
C VAL A 50 9.21 -8.93 17.38
N GLU A 51 9.76 -9.35 18.52
CA GLU A 51 11.16 -9.66 18.76
C GLU A 51 11.63 -10.86 17.94
N SER A 52 10.71 -11.74 17.52
CA SER A 52 11.00 -12.91 16.68
C SER A 52 11.32 -12.54 15.22
N GLY A 53 11.19 -11.27 14.84
CA GLY A 53 11.49 -10.81 13.49
C GLY A 53 10.35 -11.04 12.51
N MET A 54 10.64 -10.94 11.22
CA MET A 54 9.63 -11.06 10.16
C MET A 54 9.32 -12.54 9.88
N HIS A 55 8.04 -12.90 9.95
CA HIS A 55 7.55 -14.25 9.68
C HIS A 55 6.71 -14.24 8.39
N PRO A 56 7.29 -14.62 7.23
CA PRO A 56 6.58 -14.60 5.94
C PRO A 56 5.25 -15.33 5.96
N GLU A 57 5.18 -16.45 6.67
CA GLU A 57 4.01 -17.28 6.87
C GLU A 57 2.83 -16.51 7.49
N GLU A 58 3.07 -15.48 8.30
CA GLU A 58 2.02 -14.64 8.92
C GLU A 58 1.48 -13.54 7.98
N LEU A 59 2.08 -13.36 6.79
CA LEU A 59 1.76 -12.24 5.90
C LEU A 59 0.67 -12.59 4.88
N VAL A 60 -0.35 -11.73 4.80
CA VAL A 60 -1.40 -11.79 3.75
C VAL A 60 -0.84 -11.46 2.36
N PHE A 61 0.15 -10.57 2.29
CA PHE A 61 0.84 -10.24 1.04
C PHE A 61 2.32 -10.55 1.16
N ARG A 62 2.80 -11.45 0.30
CA ARG A 62 4.21 -11.86 0.23
C ARG A 62 4.86 -11.35 -1.05
N GLY A 63 6.15 -11.07 -0.97
CA GLY A 63 6.99 -10.70 -2.11
C GLY A 63 7.02 -11.83 -3.15
N PRO A 64 7.25 -11.51 -4.44
CA PRO A 64 7.18 -12.51 -5.52
C PRO A 64 8.19 -13.67 -5.41
N LEU A 65 9.22 -13.50 -4.59
CA LEU A 65 10.27 -14.48 -4.32
C LEU A 65 10.17 -15.09 -2.91
N ALA A 66 9.06 -14.87 -2.20
CA ALA A 66 8.85 -15.50 -0.89
C ALA A 66 8.93 -17.03 -1.01
N GLY A 67 9.61 -17.67 -0.05
CA GLY A 67 9.85 -19.12 -0.09
C GLY A 67 10.97 -19.58 -1.02
N THR A 68 11.68 -18.65 -1.66
CA THR A 68 12.92 -18.97 -2.42
C THR A 68 14.16 -18.75 -1.56
N THR A 69 15.29 -19.34 -1.95
CA THR A 69 16.60 -19.05 -1.37
C THR A 69 17.38 -18.10 -2.27
N LYS A 70 18.19 -17.22 -1.66
CA LYS A 70 19.13 -16.35 -2.36
C LYS A 70 20.54 -16.65 -1.86
N LYS A 71 21.49 -16.77 -2.79
CA LYS A 71 22.91 -16.89 -2.46
C LYS A 71 23.50 -15.52 -2.11
N VAL A 72 24.04 -15.37 -0.90
CA VAL A 72 24.73 -14.17 -0.42
C VAL A 72 26.09 -14.61 0.13
N ASN A 73 27.18 -14.10 -0.44
CA ASN A 73 28.55 -14.48 -0.06
C ASN A 73 28.79 -16.00 -0.01
N GLY A 74 28.18 -16.75 -0.95
CA GLY A 74 28.31 -18.20 -1.00
C GLY A 74 27.30 -18.98 -0.16
N VAL A 75 26.58 -18.32 0.76
CA VAL A 75 25.61 -18.94 1.67
C VAL A 75 24.20 -18.81 1.11
N GLU A 76 23.41 -19.88 1.16
CA GLU A 76 21.99 -19.84 0.82
C GLU A 76 21.19 -19.30 2.00
N ILE A 77 20.49 -18.19 1.78
CA ILE A 77 19.66 -17.52 2.78
C ILE A 77 18.21 -17.55 2.29
N PRO A 78 17.24 -18.00 3.10
CA PRO A 78 15.83 -17.92 2.74
C PRO A 78 15.42 -16.46 2.58
N VAL A 79 14.67 -16.17 1.52
CA VAL A 79 14.13 -14.84 1.29
C VAL A 79 12.91 -14.67 2.20
N GLU A 80 13.02 -13.78 3.20
CA GLU A 80 11.97 -13.42 4.17
C GLU A 80 10.61 -13.07 3.55
N GLY A 81 10.57 -12.76 2.25
CA GLY A 81 9.32 -12.78 1.51
C GLY A 81 8.31 -11.70 1.91
N ALA A 82 8.68 -10.68 2.70
CA ALA A 82 7.82 -9.53 2.95
C ALA A 82 7.71 -8.65 1.70
N LEU A 83 6.50 -8.17 1.40
CA LEU A 83 6.27 -7.29 0.25
C LEU A 83 6.81 -5.89 0.53
N SER A 84 7.81 -5.46 -0.25
CA SER A 84 8.42 -4.13 -0.19
C SER A 84 8.12 -3.36 -1.48
N ARG A 85 8.27 -2.03 -1.46
CA ARG A 85 8.12 -1.22 -2.68
C ARG A 85 9.05 -1.70 -3.80
N ASN A 86 10.27 -2.12 -3.44
CA ASN A 86 11.28 -2.55 -4.39
C ASN A 86 10.93 -3.89 -5.04
N ASN A 87 10.43 -4.87 -4.27
CA ASN A 87 10.07 -6.17 -4.84
C ASN A 87 8.68 -6.18 -5.50
N PHE A 88 7.74 -5.32 -5.06
CA PHE A 88 6.43 -5.16 -5.69
C PHE A 88 6.54 -4.59 -7.11
N ARG A 89 7.57 -3.77 -7.38
CA ARG A 89 7.86 -3.26 -8.73
C ARG A 89 7.96 -4.38 -9.79
N ARG A 90 8.39 -5.58 -9.40
CA ARG A 90 8.54 -6.75 -10.28
C ARG A 90 7.21 -7.27 -10.82
N VAL A 91 6.12 -7.11 -10.06
CA VAL A 91 4.77 -7.50 -10.49
C VAL A 91 3.97 -6.30 -11.00
N TRP A 92 4.25 -5.11 -10.47
CA TRP A 92 3.58 -3.88 -10.87
C TRP A 92 3.82 -3.52 -12.33
N ILE A 93 5.10 -3.49 -12.77
CA ILE A 93 5.45 -3.05 -14.13
C ILE A 93 4.81 -3.96 -15.20
N PRO A 94 4.95 -5.30 -15.13
CA PRO A 94 4.26 -6.18 -16.07
C PRO A 94 2.75 -5.95 -16.07
N ALA A 95 2.12 -5.81 -14.90
CA ALA A 95 0.68 -5.63 -14.80
C ALA A 95 0.18 -4.33 -15.46
N ILE A 96 0.89 -3.21 -15.28
CA ILE A 96 0.49 -1.94 -15.93
C ILE A 96 0.75 -1.94 -17.44
N LEU A 97 1.74 -2.71 -17.90
CA LEU A 97 2.02 -2.90 -19.33
C LEU A 97 0.92 -3.74 -19.98
N GLU A 98 0.60 -4.89 -19.38
CA GLU A 98 -0.46 -5.79 -19.83
C GLU A 98 -1.84 -5.10 -19.84
N ALA A 99 -2.11 -4.25 -18.85
CA ALA A 99 -3.35 -3.47 -18.79
C ALA A 99 -3.41 -2.30 -19.78
N GLY A 100 -2.36 -2.03 -20.57
CA GLY A 100 -2.31 -0.89 -21.49
C GLY A 100 -2.32 0.48 -20.78
N LEU A 101 -1.85 0.53 -19.53
CA LEU A 101 -1.79 1.75 -18.72
C LEU A 101 -0.39 2.38 -18.70
N ALA A 102 0.63 1.57 -18.97
CA ALA A 102 2.02 1.97 -18.81
C ALA A 102 2.46 3.03 -19.82
N ARG A 103 3.15 4.05 -19.32
CA ARG A 103 3.83 5.06 -20.13
C ARG A 103 5.25 5.23 -19.63
N MET A 104 6.22 5.33 -20.54
CA MET A 104 7.57 5.71 -20.16
C MET A 104 7.64 7.24 -20.09
N VAL A 105 7.92 7.78 -18.91
CA VAL A 105 8.04 9.23 -18.67
C VAL A 105 9.45 9.56 -18.20
N THR A 106 9.92 10.76 -18.53
CA THR A 106 11.18 11.28 -17.97
C THR A 106 10.85 12.13 -16.76
N ASN A 107 11.40 11.77 -15.60
CA ASN A 107 11.25 12.54 -14.38
C ASN A 107 11.98 13.89 -14.56
N PRO A 108 11.28 15.05 -14.46
CA PRO A 108 11.88 16.35 -14.72
C PRO A 108 12.90 16.76 -13.66
N GLU A 109 12.79 16.25 -12.43
CA GLU A 109 13.71 16.58 -11.32
C GLU A 109 14.99 15.76 -11.38
N THR A 110 14.90 14.49 -11.77
CA THR A 110 16.04 13.54 -11.73
C THR A 110 16.58 13.17 -13.10
N GLY A 111 15.89 13.51 -14.19
CA GLY A 111 16.20 13.12 -15.57
C GLY A 111 16.02 11.62 -15.85
N ARG A 112 15.59 10.81 -14.88
CA ARG A 112 15.47 9.36 -15.02
C ARG A 112 14.22 8.97 -15.80
N ARG A 113 14.34 8.00 -16.69
CA ARG A 113 13.19 7.37 -17.35
C ARG A 113 12.52 6.38 -16.40
N GLU A 114 11.23 6.57 -16.16
CA GLU A 114 10.44 5.80 -15.23
C GLU A 114 9.10 5.37 -15.87
N TRP A 115 8.60 4.20 -15.46
CA TRP A 115 7.27 3.76 -15.86
C TRP A 115 6.20 4.45 -14.99
N TRP A 116 5.22 5.05 -15.66
CA TRP A 116 3.99 5.61 -15.09
C TRP A 116 2.80 4.71 -15.43
N PRO A 117 1.83 4.49 -14.52
CA PRO A 117 1.74 5.04 -13.17
C PRO A 117 2.72 4.39 -12.18
N ARG A 118 3.18 5.16 -11.20
CA ARG A 118 3.89 4.67 -10.02
C ARG A 118 2.89 4.15 -8.99
N VAL A 119 3.34 3.26 -8.11
CA VAL A 119 2.51 2.74 -7.01
C VAL A 119 1.98 3.85 -6.09
N SER A 120 2.78 4.90 -5.85
CA SER A 120 2.37 6.07 -5.08
C SER A 120 1.23 6.85 -5.73
N ASP A 121 1.18 6.88 -7.07
CA ASP A 121 0.17 7.63 -7.81
C ASP A 121 -1.23 7.01 -7.59
N TYR A 122 -1.31 5.72 -7.22
CA TYR A 122 -2.56 5.08 -6.81
C TYR A 122 -3.09 5.64 -5.48
N ARG A 123 -2.18 5.91 -4.52
CA ARG A 123 -2.54 6.54 -3.24
C ARG A 123 -2.98 8.00 -3.45
N ASP A 124 -2.31 8.73 -4.34
CA ASP A 124 -2.68 10.10 -4.68
C ASP A 124 -4.06 10.14 -5.35
N ARG A 125 -4.32 9.25 -6.31
CA ARG A 125 -5.65 9.18 -6.95
C ARG A 125 -6.74 8.76 -5.97
N PHE A 126 -6.43 7.86 -5.03
CA PHE A 126 -7.35 7.51 -3.95
C PHE A 126 -7.70 8.73 -3.09
N ALA A 127 -6.72 9.54 -2.70
CA ALA A 127 -6.94 10.79 -1.99
C ALA A 127 -7.83 11.76 -2.80
N SER A 128 -7.54 11.95 -4.10
CA SER A 128 -8.36 12.78 -4.98
C SER A 128 -9.81 12.29 -5.05
N ARG A 129 -10.03 10.97 -5.13
CA ARG A 129 -11.39 10.41 -5.16
C ARG A 129 -12.17 10.67 -3.89
N LEU A 130 -11.53 10.54 -2.72
CA LEU A 130 -12.19 10.85 -1.45
C LEU A 130 -12.60 12.33 -1.40
N HIS A 131 -11.72 13.22 -1.84
CA HIS A 131 -12.02 14.65 -1.91
C HIS A 131 -13.11 14.98 -2.94
N GLU A 132 -13.04 14.42 -4.15
CA GLU A 132 -14.08 14.56 -5.19
C GLU A 132 -15.45 14.05 -4.70
N GLY A 133 -15.48 13.09 -3.79
CA GLY A 133 -16.68 12.59 -3.12
C GLY A 133 -17.17 13.44 -1.95
N GLY A 134 -16.59 14.62 -1.72
CA GLY A 134 -17.04 15.56 -0.68
C GLY A 134 -16.51 15.26 0.73
N MET A 135 -15.54 14.35 0.86
CA MET A 135 -14.97 14.01 2.16
C MET A 135 -14.07 15.13 2.68
N SER A 136 -14.19 15.45 3.97
CA SER A 136 -13.41 16.52 4.61
C SER A 136 -11.91 16.22 4.58
N GLU A 137 -11.07 17.26 4.53
CA GLU A 137 -9.61 17.09 4.45
C GLU A 137 -9.08 16.28 5.64
N VAL A 138 -9.59 16.53 6.85
CA VAL A 138 -9.12 15.82 8.04
C VAL A 138 -9.54 14.36 8.05
N ASP A 139 -10.72 14.03 7.54
CA ASP A 139 -11.12 12.64 7.39
C ASP A 139 -10.24 11.93 6.34
N VAL A 140 -9.89 12.62 5.25
CA VAL A 140 -8.96 12.09 4.23
C VAL A 140 -7.57 11.89 4.82
N GLN A 141 -7.04 12.85 5.58
CA GLN A 141 -5.77 12.72 6.30
C GLN A 141 -5.80 11.54 7.26
N TYR A 142 -6.91 11.33 7.99
CA TYR A 142 -7.09 10.17 8.87
C TYR A 142 -7.03 8.86 8.09
N ILE A 143 -7.77 8.71 6.99
CA ILE A 143 -7.77 7.50 6.17
C ILE A 143 -6.41 7.22 5.53
N LEU A 144 -5.70 8.27 5.11
CA LEU A 144 -4.35 8.14 4.55
C LEU A 144 -3.29 7.89 5.63
N GLY A 145 -3.56 8.26 6.89
CA GLY A 145 -2.58 8.21 7.98
C GLY A 145 -1.54 9.31 7.89
N HIS A 146 -1.96 10.53 7.51
CA HIS A 146 -1.12 11.72 7.62
C HIS A 146 -1.30 12.34 9.02
N GLU A 147 -0.25 12.93 9.57
CA GLU A 147 -0.37 13.79 10.74
C GLU A 147 -1.17 15.05 10.36
N ARG A 148 -1.88 15.66 11.33
CA ARG A 148 -2.65 16.89 11.09
C ARG A 148 -1.71 17.96 10.50
N GLY A 149 -2.04 18.45 9.30
CA GLY A 149 -1.21 19.41 8.55
C GLY A 149 -0.15 18.81 7.62
N GLY A 150 -0.06 17.47 7.51
CA GLY A 150 0.85 16.79 6.59
C GLY A 150 0.23 16.55 5.20
N LYS A 151 0.87 17.11 4.15
CA LYS A 151 0.74 16.81 2.69
C LYS A 151 -0.56 16.16 2.15
N VAL A 152 -1.71 16.53 2.67
CA VAL A 152 -2.93 16.77 1.89
C VAL A 152 -3.13 18.27 2.08
N THR A 153 -3.23 19.04 1.00
CA THR A 153 -3.41 20.48 1.09
C THR A 153 -4.62 20.87 0.25
N TRP A 154 -5.80 20.72 0.85
CA TRP A 154 -7.08 21.18 0.34
C TRP A 154 -7.98 21.64 1.52
N LEU A 155 -7.52 22.66 2.26
CA LEU A 155 -8.28 23.48 3.25
C LEU A 155 -8.88 22.82 4.52
N TYR A 156 -8.56 23.46 5.66
CA TYR A 156 -8.91 23.11 7.05
C TYR A 156 -10.38 22.77 7.31
N THR A 157 -10.64 21.60 7.89
CA THR A 157 -11.94 21.20 8.47
C THR A 157 -11.72 20.32 9.71
N HIS A 158 -12.69 20.20 10.63
CA HIS A 158 -12.58 19.29 11.79
C HIS A 158 -12.98 17.86 11.38
N ARG A 159 -12.36 16.84 12.00
CA ARG A 159 -12.71 15.42 11.78
C ARG A 159 -14.17 15.18 12.18
N GLY A 160 -14.97 14.58 11.30
CA GLY A 160 -16.32 14.13 11.64
C GLY A 160 -16.30 12.72 12.25
N GLU A 161 -17.25 12.41 13.13
CA GLU A 161 -17.45 11.04 13.63
C GLU A 161 -17.82 10.05 12.50
N GLN A 162 -18.38 10.56 11.40
CA GLN A 162 -18.88 9.81 10.24
C GLN A 162 -17.82 9.53 9.17
N ALA A 163 -16.54 9.81 9.43
CA ALA A 163 -15.44 9.67 8.47
C ALA A 163 -15.40 8.32 7.73
N LEU A 164 -15.69 7.23 8.45
CA LEU A 164 -15.68 5.87 7.89
C LEU A 164 -16.88 5.61 6.97
N ASP A 165 -18.04 6.14 7.31
CA ASP A 165 -19.27 5.96 6.53
C ASP A 165 -19.22 6.80 5.25
N ASN A 166 -18.75 8.04 5.34
CA ASN A 166 -18.49 8.90 4.19
C ASN A 166 -17.49 8.24 3.22
N ALA A 167 -16.40 7.67 3.76
CA ALA A 167 -15.43 6.95 2.94
C ALA A 167 -16.05 5.73 2.25
N ARG A 168 -16.92 4.97 2.93
CA ARG A 168 -17.63 3.81 2.33
C ARG A 168 -18.51 4.25 1.15
N GLU A 169 -19.28 5.32 1.33
CA GLU A 169 -20.17 5.86 0.30
C GLU A 169 -19.39 6.30 -0.95
N VAL A 170 -18.32 7.07 -0.77
CA VAL A 170 -17.47 7.55 -1.88
C VAL A 170 -16.78 6.40 -2.62
N LEU A 171 -16.38 5.35 -1.89
CA LEU A 171 -15.71 4.22 -2.51
C LEU A 171 -16.66 3.30 -3.29
N ALA A 172 -17.95 3.32 -2.98
CA ALA A 172 -18.97 2.56 -3.71
C ALA A 172 -19.25 3.14 -5.13
N SER A 173 -19.00 4.43 -5.36
CA SER A 173 -19.49 5.16 -6.55
C SER A 173 -18.47 5.42 -7.68
N GLY A 174 -17.18 5.09 -7.53
CA GLY A 174 -16.15 5.72 -8.37
C GLY A 174 -15.66 5.00 -9.64
N ARG A 175 -15.28 5.83 -10.64
CA ARG A 175 -14.64 5.49 -11.94
C ARG A 175 -13.20 4.93 -11.80
N HIS A 176 -12.83 4.09 -12.77
CA HIS A 176 -11.52 3.46 -12.92
C HIS A 176 -10.49 4.37 -13.61
N LEU A 177 -9.18 4.07 -13.42
CA LEU A 177 -8.12 4.63 -14.26
C LEU A 177 -8.45 4.32 -15.73
N ARG A 178 -8.40 5.32 -16.61
CA ARG A 178 -8.72 5.13 -18.03
C ARG A 178 -7.55 4.46 -18.75
N ALA A 179 -7.86 3.41 -19.50
CA ALA A 179 -6.95 2.82 -20.49
C ALA A 179 -6.53 3.87 -21.51
N VAL A 180 -5.33 3.73 -22.03
CA VAL A 180 -4.77 4.63 -23.04
C VAL A 180 -4.72 3.85 -24.34
N SER A 181 -5.50 4.27 -25.32
CA SER A 181 -5.37 3.85 -26.73
C SER A 181 -4.26 4.65 -27.41
#